data_AF-A0A7K0TXY0-F1
#
_entry.id   AF-A0A7K0TXY0-F1
#
_cell.length_a   1.000
_cell.length_b   1.000
_cell.length_c   1.000
_cell.angle_alpha   90.00
_cell.angle_beta   90.00
_cell.angle_gamma   90.00
#
_symmetry.space_group_name_H-M   'P 1'
#
loop_
_entity.id
_entity.type
_entity.pdbx_description
1 polymer ?
#
loop_
_entity_poly.entity_id
_entity_poly.type
_entity_poly.pdbx_seq_one_letter_code
_entity_poly.pdbx_strand_id
1 'polypeptide(L)'
;MSGLFRRRGNKDVASPADDTTPISLLPFREGAKVRGQVMTIRQRPARGLPSLVVTIDDGSGRVTAVWSGRRAIGGIGLGRQIVIEGVAVETPDGPMFLNPSYVLLSPSQQ
;
A
#
# COMPACT_ATOMS: atom_id res chain seq x y z
N MET A 1 8.74 -32.53 -36.50
CA MET A 1 8.78 -32.09 -35.09
C MET A 1 9.40 -30.72 -35.04
N SER A 2 8.70 -29.69 -34.54
CA SER A 2 9.29 -28.54 -33.80
C SER A 2 8.31 -27.36 -33.72
N GLY A 3 7.80 -27.12 -32.51
CA GLY A 3 7.79 -25.77 -31.94
C GLY A 3 6.71 -24.78 -32.38
N LEU A 4 5.43 -25.13 -32.20
CA LEU A 4 4.38 -24.12 -32.07
C LEU A 4 4.59 -23.41 -30.72
N PHE A 5 5.31 -22.28 -30.70
CA PHE A 5 5.35 -21.37 -29.55
C PHE A 5 3.94 -20.83 -29.33
N ARG A 6 3.14 -21.50 -28.49
CA ARG A 6 1.94 -20.89 -27.93
C ARG A 6 2.37 -19.74 -27.05
N ARG A 7 2.21 -18.51 -27.56
CA ARG A 7 2.11 -17.30 -26.75
C ARG A 7 1.03 -17.56 -25.70
N ARG A 8 1.46 -17.90 -24.48
CA ARG A 8 0.55 -18.10 -23.35
C ARG A 8 -0.13 -16.75 -23.15
N GLY A 9 -1.44 -16.70 -23.42
CA GLY A 9 -2.23 -15.48 -23.33
C GLY A 9 -1.95 -14.78 -22.01
N ASN A 10 -1.64 -13.49 -22.10
CA ASN A 10 -1.69 -12.59 -20.97
C ASN A 10 -3.11 -12.71 -20.43
N LYS A 11 -3.31 -13.46 -19.33
CA LYS A 11 -4.55 -13.33 -18.58
C LYS A 11 -4.57 -11.86 -18.18
N ASP A 12 -5.66 -11.17 -18.45
CA ASP A 12 -5.96 -9.87 -17.87
C ASP A 12 -6.05 -10.08 -16.34
N VAL A 13 -4.88 -10.18 -15.70
CA VAL A 13 -4.78 -10.10 -14.26
C VAL A 13 -5.08 -8.65 -13.98
N ALA A 14 -6.27 -8.39 -13.43
CA ALA A 14 -6.65 -7.07 -12.95
C ALA A 14 -5.42 -6.47 -12.24
N SER A 15 -5.04 -5.27 -12.66
CA SER A 15 -3.91 -4.58 -12.06
C SER A 15 -4.18 -4.52 -10.56
N PRO A 16 -3.17 -4.67 -9.69
CA PRO A 16 -3.37 -4.53 -8.24
C PRO A 16 -4.04 -3.20 -7.84
N ALA A 17 -4.07 -2.23 -8.76
CA ALA A 17 -4.75 -0.94 -8.66
C ALA A 17 -6.25 -0.93 -9.05
N ASP A 18 -6.82 -2.00 -9.62
CA ASP A 18 -8.16 -1.97 -10.23
C ASP A 18 -9.31 -2.19 -9.23
N ASP A 19 -9.02 -2.39 -7.95
CA ASP A 19 -10.01 -2.58 -6.89
C ASP A 19 -9.56 -1.88 -5.60
N THR A 20 -9.73 -0.56 -5.56
CA THR A 20 -9.30 0.27 -4.42
C THR A 20 -10.45 1.13 -3.90
N THR A 21 -10.62 1.15 -2.58
CA THR A 21 -11.53 2.04 -1.87
C THR A 21 -10.89 3.42 -1.71
N PRO A 22 -11.63 4.53 -1.96
CA PRO A 22 -11.18 5.85 -1.56
C PRO A 22 -10.95 5.92 -0.05
N ILE A 23 -9.88 6.57 0.39
CA ILE A 23 -9.56 6.70 1.82
C ILE A 23 -10.70 7.37 2.60
N SER A 24 -11.39 8.33 2.00
CA SER A 24 -12.55 9.01 2.62
C SER A 24 -13.75 8.10 2.88
N LEU A 25 -13.80 6.92 2.24
CA LEU A 25 -14.89 5.94 2.33
C LEU A 25 -14.41 4.60 2.92
N LEU A 26 -13.31 4.61 3.66
CA LEU A 26 -12.75 3.40 4.26
C LEU A 26 -13.73 2.72 5.23
N PRO A 27 -14.05 1.43 5.04
CA PRO A 27 -14.76 0.67 6.05
C PRO A 27 -13.80 0.30 7.18
N PHE A 28 -14.21 0.55 8.43
CA PHE A 28 -13.41 0.21 9.61
C PHE A 28 -13.70 -1.20 10.10
N ARG A 29 -12.67 -1.88 10.60
CA ARG A 29 -12.74 -3.27 11.12
C ARG A 29 -13.10 -4.31 10.05
N GLU A 30 -13.07 -3.91 8.78
CA GLU A 30 -13.24 -4.75 7.60
C GLU A 30 -12.00 -4.67 6.71
N GLY A 31 -11.86 -5.65 5.82
CA GLY A 31 -10.78 -5.67 4.82
C GLY A 31 -10.98 -4.54 3.81
N ALA A 32 -9.92 -3.77 3.57
CA ALA A 32 -9.93 -2.69 2.60
C ALA A 32 -8.60 -2.63 1.85
N LYS A 33 -8.66 -2.16 0.60
CA LYS A 33 -7.52 -1.91 -0.26
C LYS A 33 -7.53 -0.46 -0.68
N VAL A 34 -6.41 0.24 -0.54
CA VAL A 34 -6.29 1.64 -0.96
C VAL A 34 -5.05 1.84 -1.80
N ARG A 35 -5.13 2.77 -2.76
CA ARG A 35 -4.00 3.20 -3.59
C ARG A 35 -3.74 4.68 -3.35
N GLY A 36 -2.48 5.05 -3.19
CA GLY A 36 -2.12 6.45 -3.09
C GLY A 36 -0.63 6.70 -3.22
N GLN A 37 -0.27 7.97 -3.02
CA GLN A 37 1.11 8.43 -2.98
C GLN A 37 1.65 8.42 -1.55
N VAL A 38 2.89 7.95 -1.39
CA VAL A 38 3.62 8.07 -0.13
C VAL A 38 3.99 9.53 0.13
N MET A 39 3.42 10.12 1.17
CA MET A 39 3.62 11.53 1.53
C MET A 39 4.68 11.73 2.60
N THR A 40 4.72 10.85 3.60
CA THR A 40 5.72 10.92 4.67
C THR A 40 6.20 9.53 5.05
N ILE A 41 7.46 9.44 5.47
CA ILE A 41 8.07 8.24 6.03
C ILE A 41 8.73 8.62 7.33
N ARG A 42 8.38 7.94 8.42
CA ARG A 42 8.94 8.17 9.75
C ARG A 42 9.30 6.84 10.40
N GLN A 43 10.32 6.88 11.23
CA GLN A 43 10.62 5.79 12.17
C GLN A 43 10.12 6.21 13.54
N ARG A 44 9.29 5.39 14.18
CA ARG A 44 8.95 5.56 15.60
C ARG A 44 9.92 4.70 16.41
N PRO A 45 10.82 5.30 17.22
CA PRO A 45 11.59 4.55 18.20
C PRO A 45 10.63 4.05 19.28
N ALA A 46 10.62 2.75 19.53
CA ALA A 46 9.95 2.15 20.67
C ALA A 46 11.01 1.50 21.57
N ARG A 47 10.72 1.31 22.86
CA ARG A 47 11.59 0.54 23.79
C ARG A 47 11.79 -0.94 23.37
N GLY A 48 11.16 -1.38 22.28
CA GLY A 48 11.32 -2.68 21.65
C GLY A 48 11.72 -2.55 20.18
N LEU A 49 11.02 -3.25 19.29
CA LEU A 49 11.30 -3.20 17.86
C LEU A 49 10.82 -1.87 17.25
N PRO A 50 11.60 -1.24 16.35
CA PRO A 50 11.22 0.03 15.71
C PRO A 50 10.04 -0.18 14.76
N SER A 51 9.23 0.86 14.56
CA SER A 51 8.14 0.82 13.55
C SER A 51 8.38 1.80 12.42
N LEU A 52 8.12 1.34 11.20
CA LEU A 52 8.07 2.17 10.00
C LEU A 52 6.65 2.70 9.88
N VAL A 53 6.52 4.02 9.85
CA VAL A 53 5.23 4.72 9.73
C VAL A 53 5.22 5.48 8.42
N VAL A 54 4.21 5.23 7.58
CA VAL A 54 4.09 5.83 6.26
C VAL A 54 2.71 6.45 6.11
N THR A 55 2.66 7.72 5.76
CA THR A 55 1.40 8.38 5.40
C THR A 55 1.19 8.27 3.90
N ILE A 56 -0.01 7.84 3.50
CA ILE A 56 -0.43 7.68 2.11
C ILE A 56 -1.61 8.61 1.86
N ASP A 57 -1.62 9.28 0.71
CA ASP A 57 -2.66 10.21 0.27
C ASP A 57 -3.15 9.80 -1.12
N ASP A 58 -4.46 9.68 -1.29
CA ASP A 58 -5.10 9.31 -2.56
C ASP A 58 -5.88 10.47 -3.20
N GLY A 59 -5.77 11.68 -2.64
CA GLY A 59 -6.53 12.87 -3.01
C GLY A 59 -7.91 12.97 -2.35
N SER A 60 -8.49 11.86 -1.87
CA SER A 60 -9.74 11.84 -1.11
C SER A 60 -9.50 11.96 0.40
N GLY A 61 -8.35 11.49 0.88
CA GLY A 61 -7.98 11.53 2.28
C GLY A 61 -6.57 11.00 2.52
N ARG A 62 -6.22 10.89 3.81
CA ARG A 62 -4.93 10.35 4.25
C ARG A 62 -5.10 9.17 5.17
N VAL A 63 -4.23 8.18 5.01
CA VAL A 63 -4.17 7.00 5.86
C VAL A 63 -2.73 6.73 6.30
N THR A 64 -2.58 6.15 7.48
CA THR A 64 -1.26 5.76 8.00
C THR A 64 -1.08 4.24 7.90
N ALA A 65 -0.03 3.77 7.24
CA ALA A 65 0.41 2.39 7.31
C ALA A 65 1.57 2.25 8.31
N VAL A 66 1.46 1.31 9.24
CA VAL A 66 2.48 1.03 10.26
C VAL A 66 2.99 -0.39 10.09
N TRP A 67 4.29 -0.55 9.85
CA TRP A 67 4.96 -1.85 9.89
C TRP A 67 5.84 -1.96 11.13
N SER A 68 5.40 -2.78 12.08
CA SER A 68 6.12 -3.08 13.31
C SER A 68 7.38 -3.90 13.02
N GLY A 69 8.45 -3.59 13.76
CA GLY A 69 9.76 -4.24 13.60
C GLY A 69 10.50 -3.93 12.31
N ARG A 70 10.02 -2.99 11.51
CA ARG A 70 10.68 -2.54 10.30
C ARG A 70 11.22 -1.13 10.50
N ARG A 71 12.47 -0.92 10.10
CA ARG A 71 13.08 0.42 9.97
C ARG A 71 12.82 1.04 8.61
N ALA A 72 12.75 0.20 7.59
CA ALA A 72 12.52 0.54 6.21
C ALA A 72 11.99 -0.69 5.47
N ILE A 73 11.36 -0.45 4.32
CA ILE A 73 10.97 -1.47 3.36
C ILE A 73 11.49 -0.99 2.00
N GLY A 74 12.26 -1.84 1.31
CA GLY A 74 12.86 -1.49 0.02
C GLY A 74 11.80 -1.07 -0.99
N GLY A 75 12.04 0.06 -1.66
CA GLY A 75 11.17 0.59 -2.71
C GLY A 75 9.97 1.42 -2.23
N ILE A 76 9.60 1.38 -0.95
CA ILE A 76 8.72 2.38 -0.35
C ILE A 76 9.55 3.66 -0.15
N GLY A 77 9.14 4.74 -0.84
CA GLY A 77 9.84 6.02 -0.84
C GLY A 77 8.87 7.17 -1.07
N LEU A 78 9.25 8.38 -0.67
CA LEU A 78 8.44 9.59 -0.88
C LEU A 78 8.07 9.74 -2.36
N GLY A 79 6.82 10.13 -2.62
CA GLY A 79 6.29 10.32 -3.97
C GLY A 79 5.95 9.03 -4.73
N ARG A 80 6.35 7.86 -4.23
CA ARG A 80 6.04 6.57 -4.88
C ARG A 80 4.55 6.25 -4.76
N GLN A 81 4.02 5.64 -5.81
CA GLN A 81 2.67 5.07 -5.82
C GLN A 81 2.69 3.69 -5.18
N ILE A 82 1.79 3.48 -4.23
CA ILE A 82 1.68 2.24 -3.46
C ILE A 82 0.22 1.83 -3.33
N VAL A 83 -0.03 0.53 -3.37
CA VAL A 83 -1.29 -0.07 -2.95
C VAL A 83 -1.04 -0.77 -1.63
N ILE A 84 -1.88 -0.53 -0.63
CA ILE A 84 -1.87 -1.29 0.63
C ILE A 84 -3.20 -2.00 0.82
N GLU A 85 -3.16 -3.14 1.50
CA GLU A 85 -4.35 -3.94 1.79
C GLU A 85 -4.25 -4.52 3.20
N GLY A 86 -5.37 -4.51 3.92
CA GLY A 86 -5.45 -5.03 5.27
C GLY A 86 -6.76 -4.59 5.93
N VAL A 87 -6.77 -4.54 7.27
CA VAL A 87 -7.92 -4.04 8.02
C VAL A 87 -7.65 -2.62 8.47
N ALA A 88 -8.52 -1.68 8.07
CA ALA A 88 -8.45 -0.30 8.52
C ALA A 88 -8.97 -0.20 9.96
N VAL A 89 -8.25 0.55 10.79
CA VAL A 89 -8.68 0.90 12.15
C VAL A 89 -8.75 2.41 12.29
N GLU A 90 -9.78 2.88 12.98
CA GLU A 90 -9.89 4.29 13.35
C GLU A 90 -9.03 4.57 14.58
N THR A 91 -8.26 5.65 14.53
CA THR A 91 -7.43 6.13 15.65
C THR A 91 -7.65 7.62 15.85
N PRO A 92 -7.27 8.21 17.00
CA PRO A 92 -7.34 9.66 17.21
C PRO A 92 -6.54 10.47 16.16
N ASP A 93 -5.51 9.88 15.55
CA ASP A 93 -4.68 10.51 14.51
C ASP A 93 -5.22 10.26 13.08
N GLY A 94 -6.37 9.60 12.94
CA GLY A 94 -6.98 9.22 11.67
C GLY A 94 -6.92 7.71 11.35
N PRO A 95 -7.34 7.31 10.14
CA PRO A 95 -7.39 5.91 9.76
C PRO A 95 -5.97 5.32 9.64
N MET A 96 -5.81 4.07 10.06
CA MET A 96 -4.54 3.38 10.10
C MET A 96 -4.68 1.93 9.63
N PHE A 97 -3.64 1.41 8.99
CA PHE A 97 -3.43 -0.02 8.75
C PHE A 97 -2.23 -0.51 9.54
N LEU A 98 -2.40 -1.56 10.32
CA LEU A 98 -1.31 -2.21 11.04
C LEU A 98 -0.81 -3.42 10.25
N ASN A 99 0.49 -3.42 9.94
CA ASN A 99 1.19 -4.42 9.14
C ASN A 99 0.44 -4.82 7.85
N PRO A 100 -0.05 -3.87 7.03
CA PRO A 100 -0.74 -4.22 5.80
C PRO A 100 0.20 -4.91 4.81
N SER A 101 -0.38 -5.68 3.90
CA SER A 101 0.33 -6.08 2.69
C SER A 101 0.49 -4.85 1.78
N TYR A 102 1.46 -4.89 0.87
CA TYR A 102 1.71 -3.77 -0.03
C TYR A 102 2.18 -4.23 -1.41
N VAL A 103 1.85 -3.42 -2.41
CA VAL A 103 2.36 -3.53 -3.77
C VAL A 103 2.91 -2.17 -4.19
N LEU A 104 4.16 -2.15 -4.62
CA LEU A 104 4.77 -0.97 -5.22
C LEU A 104 4.40 -0.91 -6.68
N LEU A 105 3.79 0.19 -7.10
CA LEU A 105 3.53 0.40 -8.52
C LEU A 105 4.83 0.85 -9.19
N SER A 106 5.10 0.33 -10.38
CA SER A 106 6.14 0.89 -11.23
C SER A 106 5.82 2.37 -11.44
N PRO A 107 6.82 3.27 -11.43
CA PRO A 107 6.56 4.60 -11.96
C PRO A 107 6.18 4.38 -13.41
N SER A 108 4.92 4.65 -13.77
CA SER A 108 4.46 4.61 -15.15
C SER A 108 5.46 5.44 -15.95
N GLN A 109 6.17 4.80 -16.89
CA GLN A 109 7.02 5.53 -17.81
C GLN A 109 6.12 6.52 -18.53
N GLN A 110 6.42 7.80 -18.30
CA GLN A 110 5.68 8.92 -18.83
C GLN A 110 5.85 8.99 -20.35
#